data_AF-A4JSK7-F1
#
_entry.id   AF-A4JSK7-F1
#
_cell.length_a   1.000
_cell.length_b   1.000
_cell.length_c   1.000
_cell.angle_alpha   90.00
_cell.angle_beta   90.00
_cell.angle_gamma   90.00
#
_symmetry.space_group_name_H-M   'P 1'
#
loop_
_entity.id
_entity.type
_entity.pdbx_description
1 polymer ?
#
loop_
_entity_poly.entity_id
_entity_poly.type
_entity_poly.pdbx_seq_one_letter_code
_entity_poly.pdbx_strand_id
1 'polypeptide(L)'
;MSGIKTRRRREAQHAPVNLGRPRMNWYCDVERELSHIEGSIRLLEQTRSYFPSSASVSDPAYWRARLHAVRESAERNNALLRRTDEIFALLDRL
;
A
#
# COMPACT_ATOMS: atom_id res chain seq x y z
N MET A 1 22.93 53.56 30.32
CA MET A 1 23.41 52.61 29.29
C MET A 1 22.54 51.36 29.35
N SER A 2 21.96 51.01 28.20
CA SER A 2 20.95 49.98 27.97
C SER A 2 21.53 48.57 28.08
N GLY A 3 20.72 47.59 28.49
CA GLY A 3 21.16 46.20 28.62
C GLY A 3 20.05 45.18 28.88
N ILE A 4 18.93 45.28 28.15
CA ILE A 4 17.90 44.22 28.13
C ILE A 4 18.52 42.98 27.48
N LYS A 5 18.87 41.96 28.28
CA LYS A 5 19.28 40.65 27.78
C LYS A 5 18.06 39.75 27.62
N THR A 6 17.44 39.85 26.46
CA THR A 6 16.40 38.96 25.93
C THR A 6 16.93 37.52 25.85
N ARG A 7 16.57 36.66 26.81
CA ARG A 7 16.87 35.22 26.76
C ARG A 7 15.86 34.57 25.81
N ARG A 8 16.25 34.43 24.54
CA ARG A 8 15.49 33.68 23.52
C ARG A 8 15.24 32.26 24.02
N ARG A 9 13.98 31.92 24.31
CA ARG A 9 13.48 30.54 24.25
C ARG A 9 13.78 30.03 22.85
N ARG A 10 14.74 29.11 22.71
CA ARG A 10 14.80 28.26 21.53
C ARG A 10 13.83 27.13 21.79
N GLU A 11 12.70 27.20 21.10
CA GLU A 11 11.82 26.08 20.85
C GLU A 11 12.65 24.99 20.18
N ALA A 12 12.93 23.92 20.92
CA ALA A 12 13.45 22.69 20.34
C ALA A 12 12.29 22.08 19.55
N GLN A 13 12.42 22.16 18.23
CA GLN A 13 11.54 21.54 17.25
C GLN A 13 11.42 20.04 17.57
N HIS A 14 10.22 19.59 17.91
CA HIS A 14 9.86 18.19 17.84
C HIS A 14 9.89 17.78 16.36
N ALA A 15 11.04 17.32 15.89
CA ALA A 15 11.09 16.51 14.68
C ALA A 15 10.43 15.16 14.98
N PRO A 16 9.49 14.67 14.18
CA PRO A 16 8.99 13.32 14.35
C PRO A 16 10.15 12.36 14.08
N VAL A 17 10.48 11.58 15.10
CA VAL A 17 11.35 10.41 14.99
C VAL A 17 10.67 9.44 14.01
N ASN A 18 11.08 9.49 12.75
CA ASN A 18 10.83 8.42 11.79
C ASN A 18 11.76 7.26 12.19
N LEU A 19 11.35 6.50 13.20
CA LEU A 19 11.87 5.16 13.42
C LEU A 19 11.43 4.35 12.21
N GLY A 20 12.32 4.24 11.23
CA GLY A 20 12.14 3.38 10.08
C GLY A 20 11.64 2.02 10.55
N ARG A 21 10.43 1.64 10.11
CA ARG A 21 9.89 0.30 10.37
C ARG A 21 10.95 -0.73 9.96
N PRO A 22 11.11 -1.82 10.72
CA PRO A 22 12.08 -2.85 10.35
C PRO A 22 11.73 -3.36 8.95
N ARG A 23 12.69 -3.30 8.03
CA ARG A 23 12.49 -3.60 6.60
C ARG A 23 11.91 -4.98 6.30
N MET A 24 12.00 -5.92 7.25
CA MET A 24 11.37 -7.24 7.12
C MET A 24 9.83 -7.19 7.23
N ASN A 25 9.26 -6.29 8.03
CA ASN A 25 7.81 -6.19 8.18
C ASN A 25 7.15 -5.65 6.92
N TRP A 26 7.77 -4.65 6.28
CA TRP A 26 7.26 -4.03 5.07
C TRP A 26 7.14 -5.04 3.92
N TYR A 27 8.20 -5.81 3.66
CA TYR A 27 8.21 -6.76 2.54
C TYR A 27 7.11 -7.80 2.73
N CYS A 28 7.05 -8.39 3.94
CA CYS A 28 6.05 -9.39 4.27
C CYS A 28 4.63 -8.82 4.26
N ASP A 29 4.42 -7.57 4.67
CA ASP A 29 3.12 -6.90 4.61
C ASP A 29 2.65 -6.73 3.15
N VAL A 30 3.55 -6.26 2.27
CA VAL A 30 3.26 -6.11 0.83
C VAL A 30 3.03 -7.48 0.18
N GLU A 31 3.88 -8.46 0.48
CA GLU A 31 3.75 -9.81 -0.06
C GLU A 31 2.45 -10.50 0.39
N ARG A 32 2.06 -10.32 1.65
CA ARG A 32 0.78 -10.81 2.19
C ARG A 32 -0.40 -10.17 1.47
N GLU A 33 -0.36 -8.85 1.27
CA GLU A 33 -1.43 -8.14 0.57
C GLU A 33 -1.53 -8.59 -0.90
N LEU A 34 -0.40 -8.75 -1.60
CA LEU A 34 -0.39 -9.30 -2.97
C LEU A 34 -0.98 -10.72 -3.02
N SER A 35 -0.63 -11.59 -2.06
CA SER A 35 -1.21 -12.94 -1.96
C SER A 35 -2.72 -12.92 -1.71
N HIS A 36 -3.18 -11.99 -0.87
CA HIS A 36 -4.60 -11.84 -0.58
C HIS A 36 -5.38 -11.33 -1.80
N ILE A 37 -4.85 -10.33 -2.52
CA ILE A 37 -5.47 -9.81 -3.74
C ILE A 37 -5.51 -10.89 -4.83
N GLU A 38 -4.40 -11.58 -5.08
CA GLU A 38 -4.34 -12.65 -6.08
C GLU A 38 -5.34 -13.77 -5.77
N GLY A 39 -5.38 -14.25 -4.52
CA GLY A 39 -6.31 -15.28 -4.10
C GLY A 39 -7.77 -14.85 -4.24
N SER A 40 -8.07 -13.60 -3.88
CA SER A 40 -9.42 -13.03 -4.00
C SER A 40 -9.87 -12.93 -5.46
N ILE A 41 -8.98 -12.46 -6.35
CA ILE A 41 -9.25 -12.37 -7.78
C ILE A 41 -9.52 -13.76 -8.38
N ARG A 42 -8.68 -14.76 -8.08
CA ARG A 42 -8.88 -16.15 -8.57
C ARG A 42 -10.17 -16.76 -8.05
N LEU A 43 -10.51 -16.50 -6.79
CA LEU A 43 -11.78 -16.96 -6.22
C LEU A 43 -12.96 -16.28 -6.93
N LEU A 44 -12.88 -14.98 -7.16
CA LEU A 44 -13.92 -14.23 -7.86
C LEU A 44 -14.13 -14.70 -9.29
N GLU A 45 -13.05 -15.01 -10.03
CA GLU A 45 -13.13 -15.61 -11.37
C GLU A 45 -14.01 -16.88 -11.37
N GLN A 46 -13.89 -17.71 -10.32
CA GLN A 46 -14.65 -18.96 -10.16
C GLN A 46 -16.06 -18.76 -9.60
N THR A 47 -16.29 -17.69 -8.84
CA THR A 47 -17.49 -17.51 -8.02
C THR A 47 -18.29 -16.24 -8.36
N ARG A 48 -18.00 -15.59 -9.49
CA ARG A 48 -18.57 -14.29 -9.86
C ARG A 48 -20.10 -14.26 -9.82
N SER A 49 -20.76 -15.36 -10.19
CA SER A 49 -22.23 -15.46 -10.19
C SER A 49 -22.87 -15.38 -8.80
N TYR A 50 -22.11 -15.62 -7.73
CA TYR A 50 -22.59 -15.55 -6.36
C TYR A 50 -22.56 -14.13 -5.78
N PHE A 51 -21.86 -13.19 -6.44
CA PHE A 51 -21.75 -11.82 -5.98
C PHE A 51 -22.65 -10.88 -6.79
N PRO A 52 -23.40 -10.00 -6.13
CA PRO A 52 -24.15 -8.98 -6.84
C PRO A 52 -23.19 -8.02 -7.55
N SER A 53 -23.60 -7.51 -8.71
CA SER A 53 -22.81 -6.54 -9.48
C SER A 53 -22.58 -5.21 -8.76
N SER A 54 -23.40 -4.90 -7.74
CA SER A 54 -23.25 -3.72 -6.89
C SER A 54 -22.20 -3.86 -5.79
N ALA A 55 -21.70 -5.08 -5.52
CA ALA A 55 -20.64 -5.25 -4.53
C ALA A 55 -19.31 -4.75 -5.08
N SER A 56 -18.56 -3.97 -4.29
CA SER A 56 -17.26 -3.43 -4.71
C SER A 56 -16.27 -4.50 -5.14
N VAL A 57 -16.31 -5.69 -4.54
CA VAL A 57 -15.46 -6.84 -4.91
C VAL A 57 -15.75 -7.38 -6.32
N SER A 58 -16.95 -7.13 -6.85
CA SER A 58 -17.35 -7.51 -8.22
C SER A 58 -16.86 -6.52 -9.28
N ASP A 59 -16.43 -5.33 -8.87
CA ASP A 59 -15.94 -4.27 -9.76
C ASP A 59 -14.41 -4.39 -9.94
N PRO A 60 -13.90 -4.66 -11.15
CA PRO A 60 -12.45 -4.68 -11.40
C PRO A 60 -11.73 -3.38 -11.01
N ALA A 61 -12.40 -2.22 -11.03
CA ALA A 61 -11.79 -0.94 -10.64
C ALA A 61 -11.38 -0.90 -9.16
N TYR A 62 -12.12 -1.60 -8.29
CA TYR A 62 -11.77 -1.73 -6.87
C TYR A 62 -10.43 -2.45 -6.67
N TRP A 63 -10.23 -3.57 -7.36
CA TRP A 63 -8.97 -4.31 -7.31
C TRP A 63 -7.82 -3.55 -7.95
N ARG A 64 -8.10 -2.83 -9.06
CA ARG A 64 -7.11 -1.99 -9.73
C ARG A 64 -6.57 -0.91 -8.80
N ALA A 65 -7.46 -0.22 -8.08
CA ALA A 65 -7.07 0.78 -7.09
C ALA A 65 -6.21 0.20 -5.97
N ARG A 66 -6.57 -0.98 -5.43
CA ARG A 66 -5.75 -1.66 -4.41
C ARG A 66 -4.37 -2.04 -4.93
N LEU A 67 -4.26 -2.58 -6.13
CA LEU A 67 -2.97 -2.93 -6.74
C LEU A 67 -2.08 -1.71 -6.96
N HIS A 68 -2.65 -0.56 -7.35
CA HIS A 68 -1.88 0.68 -7.46
C HIS A 68 -1.29 1.12 -6.11
N ALA A 69 -2.07 1.08 -5.02
CA ALA A 69 -1.57 1.41 -3.68
C ALA A 69 -0.45 0.46 -3.21
N VAL A 70 -0.57 -0.84 -3.55
CA VAL A 70 0.49 -1.82 -3.28
C VAL A 70 1.75 -1.53 -4.09
N ARG A 71 1.60 -1.14 -5.37
CA ARG A 71 2.72 -0.77 -6.25
C ARG A 71 3.53 0.41 -5.71
N GLU A 72 2.84 1.42 -5.19
CA GLU A 72 3.48 2.57 -4.53
C GLU A 72 4.27 2.13 -3.29
N SER A 73 3.71 1.17 -2.53
CA SER A 73 4.35 0.61 -1.35
C SER A 73 5.53 -0.32 -1.67
N ALA A 74 5.65 -0.86 -2.89
CA ALA A 74 6.69 -1.83 -3.24
C ALA A 74 8.11 -1.23 -3.34
N GLU A 75 8.31 0.08 -3.11
CA GLU A 75 9.61 0.77 -2.94
C GLU A 75 10.76 0.29 -3.86
N ARG A 76 10.53 0.28 -5.18
CA ARG A 76 11.51 -0.17 -6.22
C ARG A 76 12.00 -1.61 -6.09
N ASN A 77 11.34 -2.44 -5.28
CA ASN A 77 11.64 -3.87 -5.22
C ASN A 77 11.12 -4.55 -6.50
N ASN A 78 12.05 -4.96 -7.36
CA ASN A 78 11.72 -5.55 -8.66
C ASN A 78 10.89 -6.83 -8.57
N ALA A 79 11.07 -7.65 -7.52
CA ALA A 79 10.29 -8.87 -7.35
C ALA A 79 8.82 -8.57 -7.01
N LEU A 80 8.59 -7.62 -6.08
CA LEU A 80 7.24 -7.18 -5.73
C LEU A 80 6.54 -6.44 -6.89
N LEU A 81 7.28 -5.60 -7.61
CA LEU A 81 6.76 -4.89 -8.79
C LEU A 81 6.37 -5.87 -9.89
N ARG A 82 7.24 -6.84 -10.20
CA ARG A 82 6.93 -7.91 -11.16
C ARG A 82 5.68 -8.68 -10.76
N ARG A 83 5.58 -9.09 -9.49
CA ARG A 83 4.40 -9.81 -8.99
C ARG A 83 3.14 -8.96 -9.08
N THR A 84 3.24 -7.66 -8.82
CA THR A 84 2.13 -6.72 -9.00
C THR A 84 1.67 -6.67 -10.46
N ASP A 85 2.60 -6.59 -11.41
CA ASP A 85 2.30 -6.58 -12.85
C ASP A 85 1.66 -7.92 -13.31
N GLU A 86 2.11 -9.06 -12.77
CA GLU A 86 1.49 -10.37 -13.01
C GLU A 86 0.03 -10.43 -12.51
N ILE A 87 -0.26 -9.81 -11.37
CA ILE A 87 -1.63 -9.74 -10.83
C ILE A 87 -2.49 -8.74 -11.61
N PHE A 88 -1.93 -7.65 -12.14
CA PHE A 88 -2.65 -6.79 -13.10
C PHE A 88 -3.08 -7.57 -14.35
N ALA A 89 -2.19 -8.38 -14.92
CA ALA A 89 -2.52 -9.23 -16.07
C ALA A 89 -3.54 -10.33 -15.76
N LEU A 90 -3.60 -10.80 -14.50
CA LEU A 90 -4.68 -11.67 -14.02
C LEU A 90 -6.01 -10.90 -13.92
N LEU A 91 -6.01 -9.69 -13.37
CA LEU A 91 -7.20 -8.85 -13.25
C LEU A 91 -7.78 -8.46 -14.60
N ASP A 92 -6.96 -8.21 -15.62
CA ASP A 92 -7.43 -7.86 -16.97
C ASP A 92 -8.17 -9.02 -17.67
N ARG A 93 -8.16 -10.24 -17.09
CA ARG A 93 -8.91 -11.41 -17.58
C ARG A 93 -10.29 -11.60 -16.94
N LEU A 94 -10.59 -10.87 -15.85
CA LEU A 94 -11.87 -10.90 -15.13
C LEU A 94 -12.96 -10.10 -15.85
#